data_AF-R6UC53-F1
#
_entry.id   AF-R6UC53-F1
#
_cell.length_a   1.000
_cell.length_b   1.000
_cell.length_c   1.000
_cell.angle_alpha   90.00
_cell.angle_beta   90.00
_cell.angle_gamma   90.00
#
_symmetry.space_group_name_H-M   'P 1'
#
loop_
_entity.id
_entity.type
_entity.pdbx_description
1 polymer ?
#
loop_
_entity_poly.entity_id
_entity_poly.type
_entity_poly.pdbx_seq_one_letter_code
_entity_poly.pdbx_strand_id
1 'polypeptide(L)'
;MSLFYSPMRLFYSDWFYEKLPLDFDPKKEPKDEAEKLALRAICNATADRRISVKSIVSDLTKAAEMGYTPAWYMLGWLYQYQPPIFVTDDPYFDSEGNRLRKYKKAEEYYKTAVEAGEKNALYGLATLCIFGSEGVEDYHGRSPLEGLKYMTAAAKAGVGKAMVSLGCIFYNDIYAEDDQIQFQLEAIANNRMRDDSVLRYSDSGDLVFDPDALHLVNFSCIYDEILASYWLERFDEYADGFETDFENEPQEITQRTEQALLRLREYEREYLAYWKPFEDRELQGIKAREEIDKYYKNKEMKYNE
;
A
#
# COMPACT_ATOMS: atom_id res chain seq x y z
N MET A 1 -47.69 -6.86 -11.31
CA MET A 1 -47.64 -6.37 -9.91
C MET A 1 -47.04 -7.51 -9.09
N SER A 2 -45.87 -7.46 -8.45
CA SER A 2 -44.77 -6.50 -8.23
C SER A 2 -43.45 -7.27 -8.54
N LEU A 3 -42.42 -6.74 -9.19
CA LEU A 3 -41.44 -5.72 -8.80
C LEU A 3 -40.76 -5.92 -7.43
N PHE A 4 -39.43 -6.12 -7.51
CA PHE A 4 -38.36 -5.93 -6.52
C PHE A 4 -38.37 -6.78 -5.25
N TYR A 5 -37.43 -7.72 -5.16
CA TYR A 5 -36.42 -7.83 -4.10
C TYR A 5 -35.52 -9.03 -4.46
N SER A 6 -34.35 -8.75 -5.04
CA SER A 6 -33.26 -9.73 -5.10
C SER A 6 -32.17 -9.18 -4.18
N PRO A 7 -32.06 -9.66 -2.93
CA PRO A 7 -30.97 -9.24 -2.07
C PRO A 7 -29.66 -9.64 -2.77
N MET A 8 -28.72 -8.71 -2.88
CA MET A 8 -27.37 -8.94 -3.39
C MET A 8 -26.67 -10.02 -2.55
N ARG A 9 -26.93 -11.29 -2.86
CA ARG A 9 -26.04 -12.40 -2.57
C ARG A 9 -25.08 -12.52 -3.74
N LEU A 10 -24.04 -11.68 -3.74
CA LEU A 10 -22.87 -11.89 -4.57
C LEU A 10 -21.74 -12.32 -3.65
N PHE A 11 -21.21 -13.51 -3.93
CA PHE A 11 -20.02 -14.07 -3.33
C PHE A 11 -18.85 -13.11 -3.56
N TYR A 12 -18.32 -12.52 -2.50
CA TYR A 12 -17.03 -11.82 -2.54
C TYR A 12 -16.03 -12.62 -1.68
N SER A 13 -14.83 -12.82 -2.19
CA SER A 13 -13.71 -13.39 -1.43
C SER A 13 -13.26 -12.41 -0.35
N ASP A 14 -12.70 -12.91 0.76
CA ASP A 14 -12.15 -12.08 1.86
C ASP A 14 -11.20 -10.97 1.36
N TRP A 15 -10.49 -11.24 0.26
CA TRP A 15 -9.65 -10.30 -0.49
C TRP A 15 -10.34 -8.99 -0.91
N PHE A 16 -11.65 -8.99 -1.21
CA PHE A 16 -12.42 -7.78 -1.56
C PHE A 16 -12.78 -6.96 -0.32
N TYR A 17 -13.08 -7.63 0.79
CA TYR A 17 -13.38 -6.99 2.08
C TYR A 17 -12.14 -6.35 2.72
N GLU A 18 -10.94 -6.85 2.38
CA GLU A 18 -9.71 -6.20 2.79
C GLU A 18 -9.53 -4.78 2.25
N LYS A 19 -10.17 -4.43 1.13
CA LYS A 19 -9.95 -3.15 0.43
C LYS A 19 -11.05 -2.12 0.70
N LEU A 20 -12.06 -2.52 1.48
CA LEU A 20 -13.13 -1.65 1.94
C LEU A 20 -12.79 -1.09 3.33
N PRO A 21 -13.44 0.02 3.75
CA PRO A 21 -13.30 0.55 5.09
C PRO A 21 -13.54 -0.56 6.13
N LEU A 22 -12.78 -0.58 7.22
CA LEU A 22 -12.87 -1.67 8.20
C LEU A 22 -14.24 -1.83 8.86
N ASP A 23 -15.04 -0.76 8.93
CA ASP A 23 -16.41 -0.78 9.43
C ASP A 23 -17.44 -1.15 8.35
N PHE A 24 -16.99 -1.46 7.13
CA PHE A 24 -17.85 -1.88 6.04
C PHE A 24 -18.46 -3.23 6.35
N ASP A 25 -19.77 -3.22 6.61
CA ASP A 25 -20.56 -4.42 6.77
C ASP A 25 -21.15 -4.80 5.41
N PRO A 26 -20.65 -5.87 4.76
CA PRO A 26 -21.11 -6.25 3.44
C PRO A 26 -22.54 -6.78 3.40
N LYS A 27 -23.16 -7.00 4.57
CA LYS A 27 -24.55 -7.43 4.71
C LYS A 27 -25.49 -6.24 4.89
N LYS A 28 -24.98 -5.03 5.11
CA LYS A 28 -25.79 -3.82 5.22
C LYS A 28 -25.92 -3.14 3.87
N GLU A 29 -27.11 -2.61 3.60
CA GLU A 29 -27.32 -1.75 2.44
C GLU A 29 -26.56 -0.42 2.65
N PRO A 30 -26.05 0.20 1.56
CA PRO A 30 -25.46 1.53 1.62
C PRO A 30 -26.41 2.52 2.30
N LYS A 31 -25.89 3.31 3.24
CA LYS A 31 -26.66 4.25 4.05
C LYS A 31 -27.17 5.42 3.21
N ASP A 32 -26.42 5.80 2.19
CA ASP A 32 -26.76 6.91 1.29
C ASP A 32 -26.24 6.69 -0.15
N GLU A 33 -26.56 7.63 -1.03
CA GLU A 33 -26.15 7.58 -2.44
C GLU A 33 -24.64 7.83 -2.63
N ALA A 34 -23.95 8.48 -1.69
CA ALA A 34 -22.50 8.70 -1.76
C ALA A 34 -21.76 7.37 -1.51
N GLU A 35 -22.12 6.66 -0.45
CA GLU A 35 -21.60 5.34 -0.11
C GLU A 35 -21.88 4.34 -1.25
N LYS A 36 -23.12 4.32 -1.75
CA LYS A 36 -23.50 3.44 -2.88
C LYS A 36 -22.69 3.72 -4.14
N LEU A 37 -22.43 4.98 -4.46
CA LEU A 37 -21.61 5.38 -5.60
C LEU A 37 -20.16 4.91 -5.41
N ALA A 38 -19.57 5.15 -4.24
CA ALA A 38 -18.20 4.74 -3.94
C ALA A 38 -18.01 3.22 -4.02
N LEU A 39 -18.91 2.46 -3.39
CA LEU A 39 -18.88 1.01 -3.40
C LEU A 39 -19.02 0.45 -4.82
N ARG A 40 -19.93 1.01 -5.62
CA ARG A 40 -20.06 0.63 -7.03
C ARG A 40 -18.76 0.89 -7.80
N ALA A 41 -18.11 2.03 -7.57
CA ALA A 41 -16.86 2.37 -8.23
C ALA A 41 -15.73 1.38 -7.88
N ILE A 42 -15.60 0.98 -6.62
CA ILE A 42 -14.60 -0.02 -6.19
C ILE A 42 -14.93 -1.43 -6.62
N CYS A 43 -16.21 -1.84 -6.64
CA CYS A 43 -16.63 -3.09 -7.28
C CYS A 43 -16.20 -3.11 -8.75
N ASN A 44 -16.46 -2.02 -9.48
CA ASN A 44 -16.06 -1.90 -10.88
C ASN A 44 -14.53 -1.99 -11.04
N ALA A 45 -13.77 -1.33 -10.16
CA ALA A 45 -12.31 -1.35 -10.15
C ALA A 45 -11.71 -2.73 -9.85
N THR A 46 -12.48 -3.67 -9.31
CA THR A 46 -12.00 -5.02 -8.96
C THR A 46 -12.57 -6.10 -9.88
N ALA A 47 -13.68 -5.84 -10.59
CA ALA A 47 -14.44 -6.86 -11.32
C ALA A 47 -14.58 -6.66 -12.84
N ASP A 48 -14.61 -5.42 -13.38
CA ASP A 48 -14.94 -5.20 -14.82
C ASP A 48 -13.87 -4.45 -15.62
N ARG A 49 -13.12 -5.19 -16.46
CA ARG A 49 -11.97 -4.67 -17.24
C ARG A 49 -12.34 -3.63 -18.29
N ARG A 50 -13.64 -3.44 -18.54
CA ARG A 50 -14.14 -2.54 -19.59
C ARG A 50 -14.40 -1.13 -19.06
N ILE A 51 -14.37 -0.92 -17.75
CA ILE A 51 -14.64 0.38 -17.15
C ILE A 51 -13.34 1.18 -17.08
N SER A 52 -13.36 2.38 -17.66
CA SER A 52 -12.19 3.24 -17.65
C SER A 52 -11.83 3.71 -16.23
N VAL A 53 -10.54 3.78 -15.91
CA VAL A 53 -10.06 4.29 -14.62
C VAL A 53 -10.56 5.71 -14.37
N LYS A 54 -10.63 6.54 -15.41
CA LYS A 54 -11.16 7.91 -15.33
C LYS A 54 -12.59 7.92 -14.77
N SER A 55 -13.43 6.96 -15.15
CA SER A 55 -14.78 6.81 -14.60
C SER A 55 -14.76 6.43 -13.13
N ILE A 56 -13.94 5.46 -12.74
CA ILE A 56 -13.81 5.02 -11.34
C ILE A 56 -13.35 6.18 -10.46
N VAL A 57 -12.29 6.88 -10.87
CA VAL A 57 -11.77 8.06 -10.16
C VAL A 57 -12.85 9.14 -10.07
N SER A 58 -13.58 9.41 -11.15
CA SER A 58 -14.67 10.39 -11.14
C SER A 58 -15.78 10.03 -10.15
N ASP A 59 -16.20 8.77 -10.11
CA ASP A 59 -17.27 8.32 -9.22
C ASP A 59 -16.83 8.37 -7.75
N LEU A 60 -15.59 7.96 -7.46
CA LEU A 60 -15.01 8.06 -6.13
C LEU A 60 -14.85 9.51 -5.66
N THR A 61 -14.30 10.39 -6.50
CA THR A 61 -14.16 11.82 -6.18
C THR A 61 -15.53 12.42 -5.87
N LYS A 62 -16.54 12.12 -6.69
CA LYS A 62 -17.90 12.60 -6.47
C LYS A 62 -18.49 12.08 -5.15
N ALA A 63 -18.29 10.80 -4.82
CA ALA A 63 -18.73 10.27 -3.54
C ALA A 63 -18.05 10.96 -2.35
N ALA A 64 -16.76 11.25 -2.47
CA ALA A 64 -16.00 11.96 -1.46
C ALA A 64 -16.51 13.41 -1.28
N GLU A 65 -16.77 14.12 -2.37
CA GLU A 65 -17.37 15.47 -2.37
C GLU A 65 -18.79 15.49 -1.81
N MET A 66 -19.53 14.37 -1.91
CA MET A 66 -20.84 14.18 -1.28
C MET A 66 -20.75 13.91 0.23
N GLY A 67 -19.54 13.79 0.79
CA GLY A 67 -19.29 13.59 2.22
C GLY A 67 -18.97 12.16 2.63
N TYR A 68 -18.90 11.20 1.70
CA TYR A 68 -18.44 9.85 2.02
C TYR A 68 -16.91 9.83 2.09
N THR A 69 -16.38 10.19 3.26
CA THR A 69 -14.93 10.32 3.53
C THR A 69 -14.09 9.08 3.20
N PRO A 70 -14.59 7.82 3.29
CA PRO A 70 -13.80 6.66 2.89
C PRO A 70 -13.48 6.62 1.39
N ALA A 71 -14.19 7.37 0.53
CA ALA A 71 -13.85 7.45 -0.88
C ALA A 71 -12.47 8.09 -1.13
N TRP A 72 -12.00 8.99 -0.26
CA TRP A 72 -10.63 9.51 -0.35
C TRP A 72 -9.60 8.40 -0.08
N TYR A 73 -9.84 7.54 0.92
CA TYR A 73 -9.01 6.36 1.16
C TYR A 73 -9.02 5.41 -0.05
N MET A 74 -10.19 5.14 -0.63
CA MET A 74 -10.34 4.30 -1.81
C MET A 74 -9.59 4.84 -3.03
N LEU A 75 -9.55 6.16 -3.22
CA LEU A 75 -8.72 6.81 -4.24
C LEU A 75 -7.23 6.58 -3.97
N GLY A 76 -6.78 6.77 -2.73
CA GLY A 76 -5.39 6.49 -2.35
C GLY A 76 -5.00 5.03 -2.65
N TRP A 77 -5.87 4.10 -2.28
CA TRP A 77 -5.70 2.67 -2.54
C TRP A 77 -5.61 2.35 -4.04
N LEU A 78 -6.48 2.96 -4.85
CA LEU A 78 -6.50 2.78 -6.30
C LEU A 78 -5.16 3.18 -6.95
N TYR A 79 -4.59 4.30 -6.51
CA TYR A 79 -3.31 4.80 -6.99
C TYR A 79 -2.10 4.08 -6.39
N GLN A 80 -2.21 3.45 -5.21
CA GLN A 80 -1.13 2.67 -4.62
C GLN A 80 -1.02 1.27 -5.22
N TYR A 81 -2.13 0.55 -5.36
CA TYR A 81 -2.10 -0.88 -5.67
C TYR A 81 -2.38 -1.20 -7.15
N GLN A 82 -3.18 -0.39 -7.85
CA GLN A 82 -3.68 -0.70 -9.19
C GLN A 82 -4.11 -2.18 -9.35
N PRO A 83 -5.33 -2.57 -8.95
CA PRO A 83 -5.78 -3.96 -9.07
C PRO A 83 -5.56 -4.55 -10.49
N PRO A 84 -5.38 -5.89 -10.60
CA PRO A 84 -4.87 -6.58 -11.80
C PRO A 84 -5.60 -6.30 -13.11
N ILE A 85 -6.81 -5.77 -13.01
CA ILE A 85 -7.63 -5.29 -14.12
C ILE A 85 -7.00 -4.14 -14.93
N PHE A 86 -6.08 -3.40 -14.32
CA PHE A 86 -5.35 -2.29 -14.95
C PHE A 86 -4.08 -2.75 -15.66
N VAL A 87 -3.72 -4.03 -15.55
CA VAL A 87 -2.66 -4.66 -16.32
C VAL A 87 -3.31 -5.29 -17.56
N THR A 88 -3.49 -4.49 -18.61
CA THR A 88 -3.89 -5.01 -19.92
C THR A 88 -2.88 -4.58 -20.98
N ASP A 89 -2.47 -5.51 -21.83
CA ASP A 89 -1.67 -5.23 -23.03
C ASP A 89 -2.55 -4.72 -24.20
N ASP A 90 -3.76 -4.21 -23.92
CA ASP A 90 -4.71 -3.82 -24.95
C ASP A 90 -4.25 -2.51 -25.64
N PRO A 91 -3.89 -2.55 -26.93
CA PRO A 91 -3.40 -1.39 -27.67
C PRO A 91 -4.46 -0.30 -27.90
N TYR A 92 -5.73 -0.54 -27.59
CA TYR A 92 -6.81 0.47 -27.61
C TYR A 92 -6.97 1.23 -26.29
N PHE A 93 -6.33 0.77 -25.21
CA PHE A 93 -6.30 1.47 -23.94
C PHE A 93 -5.02 2.29 -23.86
N ASP A 94 -5.19 3.59 -24.07
CA ASP A 94 -4.15 4.60 -24.16
C ASP A 94 -2.99 4.37 -23.16
N SER A 95 -1.77 4.45 -23.68
CA SER A 95 -0.49 4.28 -22.97
C SER A 95 -0.31 5.18 -21.74
N GLU A 96 -1.19 6.17 -21.52
CA GLU A 96 -1.26 6.99 -20.31
C GLU A 96 -2.07 6.38 -19.14
N GLY A 97 -2.87 5.32 -19.39
CA GLY A 97 -3.88 4.80 -18.45
C GLY A 97 -3.54 3.51 -17.70
N ASN A 98 -2.58 2.71 -18.18
CA ASN A 98 -2.30 1.38 -17.64
C ASN A 98 -1.18 1.31 -16.59
N ARG A 99 -0.63 2.45 -16.17
CA ARG A 99 0.42 2.50 -15.13
C ARG A 99 0.21 3.68 -14.17
N LEU A 100 -0.91 3.65 -13.46
CA LEU A 100 -1.34 4.63 -12.46
C LEU A 100 -0.75 4.44 -11.07
N ARG A 101 0.22 3.53 -10.84
CA ARG A 101 0.96 3.54 -9.58
C ARG A 101 1.74 4.85 -9.48
N LYS A 102 1.13 5.81 -8.78
CA LYS A 102 1.60 7.19 -8.60
C LYS A 102 1.63 7.45 -7.11
N TYR A 103 2.78 7.16 -6.50
CA TYR A 103 2.99 7.30 -5.07
C TYR A 103 2.44 8.63 -4.53
N LYS A 104 2.81 9.75 -5.17
CA LYS A 104 2.43 11.09 -4.71
C LYS A 104 0.91 11.29 -4.67
N LYS A 105 0.20 10.76 -5.67
CA LYS A 105 -1.27 10.83 -5.67
C LYS A 105 -1.88 9.95 -4.59
N ALA A 106 -1.35 8.74 -4.39
CA ALA A 106 -1.80 7.88 -3.30
C ALA A 106 -1.63 8.57 -1.94
N GLU A 107 -0.45 9.15 -1.72
CA GLU A 107 -0.11 9.90 -0.52
C GLU A 107 -1.04 11.11 -0.31
N GLU A 108 -1.26 11.91 -1.35
CA GLU A 108 -2.18 13.06 -1.33
C GLU A 108 -3.58 12.63 -0.90
N TYR A 109 -4.15 11.60 -1.54
CA TYR A 109 -5.50 11.13 -1.21
C TYR A 109 -5.59 10.54 0.20
N TYR A 110 -4.58 9.80 0.66
CA TYR A 110 -4.58 9.31 2.02
C TYR A 110 -4.45 10.45 3.04
N LYS A 111 -3.63 11.49 2.78
CA LYS A 111 -3.59 12.68 3.63
C LYS A 111 -4.93 13.38 3.70
N THR A 112 -5.59 13.58 2.56
CA THR A 112 -6.96 14.14 2.51
C THR A 112 -7.96 13.29 3.28
N ALA A 113 -7.87 11.97 3.20
CA ALA A 113 -8.71 11.06 3.98
C ALA A 113 -8.47 11.19 5.49
N VAL A 114 -7.21 11.28 5.94
CA VAL A 114 -6.87 11.51 7.35
C VAL A 114 -7.44 12.85 7.85
N GLU A 115 -7.31 13.92 7.06
CA GLU A 115 -7.89 15.24 7.37
C GLU A 115 -9.42 15.18 7.46
N ALA A 116 -10.05 14.30 6.67
CA ALA A 116 -11.48 14.04 6.70
C ALA A 116 -11.92 13.07 7.82
N GLY A 117 -11.00 12.63 8.69
CA GLY A 117 -11.28 11.74 9.81
C GLY A 117 -11.33 10.25 9.47
N GLU A 118 -10.91 9.85 8.26
CA GLU A 118 -10.85 8.45 7.84
C GLU A 118 -9.58 7.77 8.39
N LYS A 119 -9.76 6.97 9.44
CA LYS A 119 -8.67 6.31 10.15
C LYS A 119 -7.94 5.24 9.32
N ASN A 120 -8.63 4.60 8.37
CA ASN A 120 -8.00 3.59 7.50
C ASN A 120 -6.92 4.20 6.60
N ALA A 121 -6.97 5.50 6.35
CA ALA A 121 -5.94 6.19 5.60
C ALA A 121 -4.61 6.32 6.35
N LEU A 122 -4.60 6.23 7.68
CA LEU A 122 -3.34 6.09 8.44
C LEU A 122 -2.65 4.77 8.10
N TYR A 123 -3.41 3.68 7.98
CA TYR A 123 -2.88 2.39 7.53
C TYR A 123 -2.44 2.44 6.06
N GLY A 124 -3.21 3.11 5.20
CA GLY A 124 -2.82 3.40 3.82
C GLY A 124 -1.46 4.10 3.73
N LEU A 125 -1.27 5.21 4.46
CA LEU A 125 0.01 5.93 4.55
C LEU A 125 1.12 5.04 5.12
N ALA A 126 0.84 4.25 6.15
CA ALA A 126 1.82 3.35 6.74
C ALA A 126 2.36 2.35 5.71
N THR A 127 1.46 1.63 5.02
CA THR A 127 1.85 0.67 3.99
C THR A 127 2.55 1.34 2.81
N LEU A 128 2.07 2.53 2.41
CA LEU A 128 2.67 3.31 1.34
C LEU A 128 4.11 3.72 1.69
N CYS A 129 4.37 4.19 2.92
CA CYS A 129 5.70 4.57 3.36
C CYS A 129 6.65 3.36 3.53
N ILE A 130 6.16 2.22 4.01
CA ILE A 130 6.98 1.01 4.22
C ILE A 130 7.30 0.33 2.88
N PHE A 131 6.29 0.04 2.09
CA PHE A 131 6.42 -0.81 0.90
C PHE A 131 6.51 -0.02 -0.42
N GLY A 132 6.12 1.25 -0.42
CA GLY A 132 6.09 2.08 -1.63
C GLY A 132 4.93 1.74 -2.57
N SER A 133 5.11 2.05 -3.86
CA SER A 133 4.21 1.68 -4.96
C SER A 133 5.04 1.28 -6.19
N GLU A 134 4.77 0.14 -6.81
CA GLU A 134 5.48 -0.28 -8.04
C GLU A 134 4.90 0.43 -9.29
N GLY A 135 5.51 1.50 -9.81
CA GLY A 135 4.91 2.33 -10.87
C GLY A 135 5.88 3.14 -11.71
N VAL A 136 5.38 3.84 -12.76
CA VAL A 136 6.18 4.64 -13.72
C VAL A 136 6.78 5.89 -13.10
N GLU A 137 6.14 6.41 -12.06
CA GLU A 137 6.79 7.38 -11.19
C GLU A 137 7.64 6.56 -10.23
N ASP A 138 8.82 6.16 -10.72
CA ASP A 138 9.84 5.43 -9.98
C ASP A 138 9.97 6.06 -8.58
N TYR A 139 9.55 5.33 -7.54
CA TYR A 139 9.52 5.89 -6.20
C TYR A 139 10.72 5.43 -5.37
N HIS A 140 11.46 6.43 -4.88
CA HIS A 140 12.60 6.31 -3.96
C HIS A 140 12.31 6.73 -2.51
N GLY A 141 11.10 7.18 -2.15
CA GLY A 141 10.86 7.74 -0.79
C GLY A 141 10.28 6.76 0.24
N ARG A 142 10.72 5.49 0.23
CA ARG A 142 10.39 4.57 1.34
C ARG A 142 10.90 5.19 2.64
N SER A 143 10.03 5.28 3.64
CA SER A 143 10.40 5.73 4.98
C SER A 143 9.78 4.75 5.99
N PRO A 144 10.50 3.69 6.35
CA PRO A 144 10.06 2.75 7.37
C PRO A 144 9.76 3.45 8.70
N LEU A 145 10.50 4.51 9.05
CA LEU A 145 10.25 5.28 10.27
C LEU A 145 8.90 5.99 10.25
N GLU A 146 8.59 6.75 9.19
CA GLU A 146 7.28 7.39 9.07
C GLU A 146 6.17 6.35 8.94
N GLY A 147 6.44 5.27 8.21
CA GLY A 147 5.55 4.12 8.08
C GLY A 147 5.18 3.51 9.44
N LEU A 148 6.16 3.27 10.31
CA LEU A 148 5.93 2.72 11.64
C LEU A 148 5.13 3.69 12.54
N LYS A 149 5.35 5.00 12.41
CA LYS A 149 4.55 6.01 13.13
C LYS A 149 3.10 6.01 12.68
N TYR A 150 2.86 6.02 11.37
CA TYR A 150 1.51 5.92 10.81
C TYR A 150 0.83 4.61 11.18
N MET A 151 1.57 3.49 11.17
CA MET A 151 1.05 2.18 11.56
C MET A 151 0.62 2.19 13.04
N THR A 152 1.46 2.73 13.92
CA THR A 152 1.16 2.90 15.35
C THR A 152 -0.07 3.80 15.55
N ALA A 153 -0.15 4.91 14.83
CA ALA A 153 -1.30 5.82 14.91
C ALA A 153 -2.59 5.14 14.42
N ALA A 154 -2.53 4.35 13.35
CA ALA A 154 -3.67 3.58 12.84
C ALA A 154 -4.14 2.57 13.89
N ALA A 155 -3.22 1.80 14.49
CA ALA A 155 -3.56 0.81 15.51
C ALA A 155 -4.21 1.48 16.73
N LYS A 156 -3.63 2.58 17.22
CA LYS A 156 -4.20 3.38 18.32
C LYS A 156 -5.54 4.03 17.98
N ALA A 157 -5.83 4.24 16.71
CA ALA A 157 -7.14 4.71 16.24
C ALA A 157 -8.21 3.60 16.16
N GLY A 158 -7.85 2.35 16.44
CA GLY A 158 -8.75 1.18 16.40
C GLY A 158 -8.73 0.42 15.07
N VAL A 159 -7.68 0.58 14.25
CA VAL A 159 -7.53 -0.16 12.99
C VAL A 159 -6.91 -1.54 13.29
N GLY A 160 -7.73 -2.59 13.36
CA GLY A 160 -7.27 -3.95 13.67
C GLY A 160 -6.18 -4.47 12.74
N LYS A 161 -6.24 -4.17 11.43
CA LYS A 161 -5.17 -4.51 10.47
C LYS A 161 -3.82 -3.91 10.85
N ALA A 162 -3.81 -2.72 11.44
CA ALA A 162 -2.58 -2.08 11.89
C ALA A 162 -2.02 -2.76 13.14
N MET A 163 -2.88 -3.26 14.04
CA MET A 163 -2.45 -4.01 15.23
C MET A 163 -1.74 -5.31 14.83
N VAL A 164 -2.36 -6.14 13.99
CA VAL A 164 -1.70 -7.36 13.50
C VAL A 164 -0.43 -7.04 12.71
N SER A 165 -0.44 -5.97 11.89
CA SER A 165 0.74 -5.54 11.15
C SER A 165 1.89 -5.13 12.07
N LEU A 166 1.63 -4.44 13.19
CA LEU A 166 2.65 -4.12 14.19
C LEU A 166 3.20 -5.38 14.85
N GLY A 167 2.33 -6.36 15.15
CA GLY A 167 2.74 -7.69 15.60
C GLY A 167 3.78 -8.32 14.67
N CYS A 168 3.45 -8.41 13.37
CA CYS A 168 4.36 -8.93 12.35
C CYS A 168 5.63 -8.08 12.21
N ILE A 169 5.53 -6.75 12.22
CA ILE A 169 6.69 -5.84 12.13
C ILE A 169 7.68 -6.11 13.27
N PHE A 170 7.21 -6.18 14.51
CA PHE A 170 8.09 -6.38 15.67
C PHE A 170 8.61 -7.81 15.80
N TYR A 171 7.97 -8.80 15.19
CA TYR A 171 8.55 -10.13 14.99
C TYR A 171 9.51 -10.21 13.80
N ASN A 172 9.65 -9.13 13.01
CA ASN A 172 10.31 -9.16 11.71
C ASN A 172 9.72 -10.27 10.79
N ASP A 173 8.42 -10.50 10.92
CA ASP A 173 7.64 -11.52 10.22
C ASP A 173 6.80 -10.89 9.09
N ILE A 174 7.32 -9.82 8.49
CA ILE A 174 6.70 -9.18 7.34
C ILE A 174 7.14 -9.89 6.06
N TYR A 175 7.02 -11.20 6.09
CA TYR A 175 6.89 -11.98 4.89
C TYR A 175 5.38 -12.03 4.69
N ALA A 176 4.85 -11.13 3.86
CA ALA A 176 3.58 -11.45 3.25
C ALA A 176 3.75 -12.87 2.70
N GLU A 177 2.86 -13.79 3.05
CA GLU A 177 2.73 -15.07 2.34
C GLU A 177 2.27 -14.77 0.91
N ASP A 178 3.11 -14.05 0.15
CA ASP A 178 2.90 -13.75 -1.23
C ASP A 178 3.44 -14.94 -1.99
N ASP A 179 2.55 -15.60 -2.73
CA ASP A 179 2.89 -16.65 -3.68
C ASP A 179 4.08 -16.24 -4.57
N GLN A 180 4.29 -14.93 -4.80
CA GLN A 180 5.43 -14.39 -5.51
C GLN A 180 6.78 -14.58 -4.78
N ILE A 181 6.84 -14.37 -3.46
CA ILE A 181 8.07 -14.58 -2.66
C ILE A 181 8.35 -16.08 -2.58
N GLN A 182 7.33 -16.90 -2.32
CA GLN A 182 7.49 -18.35 -2.32
C GLN A 182 7.94 -18.88 -3.68
N PHE A 183 7.32 -18.43 -4.77
CA PHE A 183 7.75 -18.78 -6.13
C PHE A 183 9.21 -18.40 -6.39
N GLN A 184 9.66 -17.24 -5.92
CA GLN A 184 11.06 -16.82 -6.10
C GLN A 184 12.02 -17.64 -5.22
N LEU A 185 11.65 -17.95 -3.98
CA LEU A 185 12.41 -18.87 -3.11
C LEU A 185 12.52 -20.26 -3.75
N GLU A 186 11.43 -20.78 -4.30
CA GLU A 186 11.41 -22.03 -5.06
C GLU A 186 12.28 -21.93 -6.32
N ALA A 187 12.24 -20.82 -7.05
CA ALA A 187 13.07 -20.61 -8.24
C ALA A 187 14.56 -20.63 -7.88
N ILE A 188 14.97 -20.03 -6.76
CA ILE A 188 16.36 -20.09 -6.26
C ILE A 188 16.75 -21.51 -5.87
N ALA A 189 15.93 -22.18 -5.05
CA ALA A 189 16.20 -23.54 -4.58
C ALA A 189 16.38 -24.53 -5.74
N ASN A 190 15.74 -24.24 -6.88
CA ASN A 190 15.84 -25.03 -8.10
C ASN A 190 16.83 -24.47 -9.15
N ASN A 191 17.58 -23.40 -8.83
CA ASN A 191 18.51 -22.71 -9.72
C ASN A 191 17.87 -22.24 -11.06
N ARG A 192 16.63 -21.73 -10.96
CA ARG A 192 15.76 -21.28 -12.06
C ARG A 192 15.53 -19.76 -12.09
N MET A 193 16.17 -19.00 -11.20
CA MET A 193 16.15 -17.54 -11.23
C MET A 193 16.62 -17.03 -12.60
N ARG A 194 15.85 -16.11 -13.18
CA ARG A 194 16.17 -15.45 -14.46
C ARG A 194 16.73 -14.05 -14.28
N ASP A 195 16.50 -13.45 -13.12
CA ASP A 195 16.94 -12.10 -12.80
C ASP A 195 17.99 -12.20 -11.68
N ASP A 196 19.25 -11.90 -12.02
CA ASP A 196 20.36 -12.01 -11.07
C ASP A 196 20.48 -10.74 -10.18
N SER A 197 19.69 -9.69 -10.45
CA SER A 197 19.75 -8.42 -9.70
C SER A 197 19.28 -8.55 -8.24
N VAL A 198 18.44 -9.56 -7.97
CA VAL A 198 17.85 -9.91 -6.67
C VAL A 198 18.71 -10.86 -5.83
N LEU A 199 19.94 -11.15 -6.27
CA LEU A 199 20.88 -12.03 -5.58
C LEU A 199 22.07 -11.25 -5.01
N ARG A 200 22.56 -11.70 -3.84
CA ARG A 200 23.77 -11.20 -3.16
C ARG A 200 24.59 -12.37 -2.66
N TYR A 201 25.84 -12.11 -2.28
CA TYR A 201 26.65 -13.08 -1.55
C TYR A 201 26.63 -12.71 -0.07
N SER A 202 26.40 -13.70 0.80
CA SER A 202 26.56 -13.54 2.24
C SER A 202 28.03 -13.31 2.61
N ASP A 203 28.28 -12.95 3.87
CA ASP A 203 29.63 -12.87 4.43
C ASP A 203 30.38 -14.22 4.36
N SER A 204 29.66 -15.34 4.32
CA SER A 204 30.21 -16.69 4.13
C SER A 204 30.49 -17.04 2.66
N GLY A 205 30.15 -16.16 1.71
CA GLY A 205 30.31 -16.39 0.28
C GLY A 205 29.21 -17.26 -0.34
N ASP A 206 28.12 -17.50 0.38
CA ASP A 206 26.96 -18.23 -0.12
C ASP A 206 26.06 -17.27 -0.90
N LEU A 207 25.47 -17.74 -2.00
CA LEU A 207 24.50 -16.96 -2.76
C LEU A 207 23.20 -16.88 -1.96
N VAL A 208 22.82 -15.68 -1.54
CA VAL A 208 21.63 -15.37 -0.76
C VAL A 208 20.73 -14.38 -1.48
N PHE A 209 19.49 -14.31 -1.04
CA PHE A 209 18.52 -13.36 -1.56
C PHE A 209 18.84 -11.92 -1.11
N ASP A 210 18.60 -10.92 -1.98
CA ASP A 210 18.56 -9.52 -1.58
C ASP A 210 17.11 -9.11 -1.23
N PRO A 211 16.68 -9.15 0.03
CA PRO A 211 15.31 -8.76 0.42
C PRO A 211 14.95 -7.35 -0.06
N ASP A 212 15.92 -6.44 -0.15
CA ASP A 212 15.70 -5.07 -0.61
C ASP A 212 15.27 -5.02 -2.08
N ALA A 213 15.71 -6.01 -2.89
CA ALA A 213 15.40 -6.13 -4.31
C ALA A 213 14.00 -6.67 -4.61
N LEU A 214 13.26 -7.15 -3.59
CA LEU A 214 11.81 -7.43 -3.68
C LEU A 214 10.96 -6.38 -2.99
N HIS A 215 11.56 -5.25 -2.64
CA HIS A 215 10.89 -4.25 -1.82
C HIS A 215 10.48 -4.77 -0.43
N LEU A 216 11.12 -5.86 0.06
CA LEU A 216 10.94 -6.30 1.44
C LEU A 216 11.72 -5.37 2.37
N VAL A 217 11.15 -5.07 3.53
CA VAL A 217 11.81 -4.25 4.54
C VAL A 217 12.19 -5.14 5.71
N ASN A 218 13.50 -5.20 5.98
CA ASN A 218 14.02 -5.91 7.15
C ASN A 218 13.88 -5.04 8.39
N PHE A 219 13.08 -5.50 9.35
CA PHE A 219 12.82 -4.86 10.64
C PHE A 219 13.55 -5.55 11.81
N SER A 220 14.53 -6.41 11.55
CA SER A 220 15.35 -7.04 12.60
C SER A 220 16.00 -6.03 13.57
N CYS A 221 16.30 -4.80 13.10
CA CYS A 221 16.83 -3.72 13.94
C CYS A 221 15.87 -3.25 15.05
N ILE A 222 14.57 -3.52 14.90
CA ILE A 222 13.52 -3.20 15.85
C ILE A 222 12.79 -4.43 16.38
N TYR A 223 13.34 -5.62 16.19
CA TYR A 223 12.77 -6.85 16.72
C TYR A 223 12.52 -6.74 18.23
N ASP A 224 11.28 -6.99 18.66
CA ASP A 224 10.86 -6.93 20.06
C ASP A 224 9.63 -7.82 20.29
N GLU A 225 9.84 -9.01 20.86
CA GLU A 225 8.77 -10.00 21.13
C GLU A 225 7.68 -9.46 22.06
N ILE A 226 8.02 -8.54 22.97
CA ILE A 226 7.07 -7.98 23.94
C ILE A 226 6.15 -7.00 23.24
N LEU A 227 6.69 -6.12 22.38
CA LEU A 227 5.87 -5.26 21.54
C LEU A 227 5.01 -6.08 20.58
N ALA A 228 5.60 -7.10 19.96
CA ALA A 228 4.89 -7.94 19.01
C ALA A 228 3.69 -8.63 19.66
N SER A 229 3.91 -9.28 20.81
CA SER A 229 2.86 -9.95 21.58
C SER A 229 1.80 -8.97 22.05
N TYR A 230 2.20 -7.78 22.55
CA TYR A 230 1.25 -6.75 22.96
C TYR A 230 0.29 -6.37 21.82
N TRP A 231 0.80 -6.11 20.61
CA TRP A 231 -0.07 -5.70 19.49
C TRP A 231 -0.97 -6.83 18.98
N LEU A 232 -0.51 -8.08 19.03
CA LEU A 232 -1.34 -9.25 18.69
C LEU A 232 -2.45 -9.47 19.73
N GLU A 233 -2.15 -9.34 21.02
CA GLU A 233 -3.17 -9.42 22.08
C GLU A 233 -4.24 -8.33 21.93
N ARG A 234 -3.85 -7.09 21.58
CA ARG A 234 -4.80 -6.00 21.29
C ARG A 234 -5.66 -6.32 20.06
N PHE A 235 -5.10 -7.00 19.06
CA PHE A 235 -5.87 -7.46 17.91
C PHE A 235 -6.89 -8.54 18.29
N ASP A 236 -6.50 -9.51 19.13
CA ASP A 236 -7.41 -10.55 19.61
C ASP A 236 -8.59 -9.95 20.39
N GLU A 237 -8.32 -8.97 21.28
CA GLU A 237 -9.36 -8.21 21.97
C GLU A 237 -10.30 -7.47 21.01
N TYR A 238 -9.72 -6.80 20.00
CA TYR A 238 -10.50 -6.16 18.94
C TYR A 238 -11.38 -7.16 18.18
N ALA A 239 -10.84 -8.33 17.82
CA ALA A 239 -11.55 -9.37 17.07
C ALA A 239 -12.70 -9.98 17.88
N ASP A 240 -12.53 -10.08 19.21
CA ASP A 240 -13.58 -10.49 20.15
C ASP A 240 -14.63 -9.38 20.41
N GLY A 241 -14.44 -8.19 19.84
CA GLY A 241 -15.39 -7.07 19.91
C GLY A 241 -15.24 -6.21 21.16
N PHE A 242 -14.11 -6.32 21.88
CA PHE A 242 -13.80 -5.42 22.98
C PHE A 242 -13.38 -4.03 22.46
N GLU A 243 -13.72 -2.99 23.23
CA GLU A 243 -13.25 -1.64 22.93
C GLU A 243 -11.76 -1.54 23.29
N THR A 244 -10.91 -1.31 22.28
CA THR A 244 -9.47 -1.15 22.48
C THR A 244 -9.17 0.30 22.90
N ASP A 245 -8.82 0.51 24.17
CA ASP A 245 -8.33 1.78 24.70
C ASP A 245 -6.80 1.81 24.75
N PHE A 246 -6.21 2.89 24.24
CA PHE A 246 -4.76 3.12 24.22
C PHE A 246 -4.35 4.34 25.07
N GLU A 247 -5.28 4.98 25.80
CA GLU A 247 -4.99 6.12 26.68
C GLU A 247 -4.07 5.72 27.85
N ASN A 248 -4.16 4.47 28.31
CA ASN A 248 -3.40 3.93 29.44
C ASN A 248 -2.42 2.83 29.02
N GLU A 249 -1.75 3.01 27.87
CA GLU A 249 -0.71 2.09 27.41
C GLU A 249 0.38 1.89 28.48
N PRO A 250 0.79 0.64 28.78
CA PRO A 250 1.80 0.39 29.80
C PRO A 250 3.10 1.14 29.48
N GLN A 251 3.70 1.76 30.49
CA GLN A 251 4.91 2.57 30.32
C GLN A 251 6.05 1.81 29.62
N GLU A 252 6.17 0.50 29.87
CA GLU A 252 7.13 -0.35 29.19
C GLU A 252 6.90 -0.40 27.67
N ILE A 253 5.66 -0.54 27.22
CA ILE A 253 5.29 -0.57 25.81
C ILE A 253 5.62 0.76 25.13
N THR A 254 5.31 1.88 25.78
CA THR A 254 5.66 3.21 25.27
C THR A 254 7.18 3.37 25.13
N GLN A 255 7.96 2.99 26.15
CA GLN A 255 9.42 3.07 26.12
C GLN A 255 10.03 2.18 25.02
N ARG A 256 9.55 0.96 24.86
CA ARG A 256 10.00 0.04 23.80
C ARG A 256 9.68 0.61 22.42
N THR A 257 8.50 1.19 22.25
CA THR A 257 8.09 1.83 20.98
C THR A 257 9.00 3.00 20.64
N GLU A 258 9.34 3.86 21.62
CA GLU A 258 10.30 4.96 21.43
C GLU A 258 11.70 4.46 21.05
N GLN A 259 12.17 3.38 21.69
CA GLN A 259 13.45 2.75 21.36
C GLN A 259 13.45 2.15 19.95
N ALA A 260 12.37 1.49 19.54
CA ALA A 260 12.22 0.98 18.19
C ALA A 260 12.29 2.10 17.15
N LEU A 261 11.57 3.21 17.37
CA LEU A 261 11.62 4.39 16.49
C LEU A 261 13.05 5.00 16.41
N LEU A 262 13.81 4.97 17.51
CA LEU A 262 15.19 5.45 17.50
C LEU A 262 16.10 4.54 16.67
N ARG A 263 16.04 3.22 16.90
CA ARG A 263 16.82 2.23 16.13
C ARG A 263 16.49 2.26 14.65
N LEU A 264 15.20 2.37 14.31
CA LEU A 264 14.75 2.45 12.93
C LEU A 264 15.21 3.75 12.25
N ARG A 265 15.28 4.87 12.98
CA ARG A 265 15.84 6.12 12.47
C ARG A 265 17.33 5.98 12.14
N GLU A 266 18.09 5.30 13.00
CA GLU A 266 19.50 5.04 12.75
C GLU A 266 19.68 4.11 11.54
N TYR A 267 18.88 3.06 11.45
CA TYR A 267 18.82 2.15 10.30
C TYR A 267 18.49 2.90 9.01
N GLU A 268 17.42 3.71 8.99
CA GLU A 268 17.01 4.47 7.79
C GLU A 268 18.09 5.45 7.36
N ARG A 269 18.78 6.11 8.31
CA ARG A 269 19.92 6.99 8.00
C ARG A 269 21.06 6.22 7.32
N GLU A 270 21.40 5.04 7.80
CA GLU A 270 22.48 4.21 7.26
C GLU A 270 22.10 3.58 5.92
N TYR A 271 20.89 3.03 5.82
CA TYR A 271 20.29 2.50 4.61
C TYR A 271 20.26 3.56 3.51
N LEU A 272 19.69 4.75 3.79
CA LEU A 272 19.66 5.85 2.82
C LEU A 272 21.07 6.31 2.44
N ALA A 273 22.03 6.35 3.37
CA ALA A 273 23.40 6.71 3.05
C ALA A 273 24.07 5.70 2.09
N TYR A 274 23.76 4.41 2.23
CA TYR A 274 24.24 3.35 1.34
C TYR A 274 23.59 3.42 -0.05
N TRP A 275 22.27 3.62 -0.11
CA TRP A 275 21.51 3.56 -1.36
C TRP A 275 21.52 4.85 -2.17
N LYS A 276 21.70 6.01 -1.54
CA LYS A 276 21.69 7.34 -2.18
C LYS A 276 22.52 7.45 -3.48
N PRO A 277 23.73 6.88 -3.61
CA PRO A 277 24.48 6.93 -4.86
C PRO A 277 23.84 6.15 -6.02
N PHE A 278 23.00 5.16 -5.75
CA PHE A 278 22.24 4.42 -6.75
C PHE A 278 20.99 5.22 -7.16
N GLU A 279 20.26 5.76 -6.18
CA GLU A 279 19.09 6.61 -6.44
C GLU A 279 19.46 7.86 -7.25
N ASP A 280 20.58 8.50 -6.92
CA ASP A 280 21.07 9.68 -7.64
C ASP A 280 21.37 9.37 -9.12
N ARG A 281 21.80 8.13 -9.44
CA ARG A 281 22.03 7.70 -10.83
C ARG A 281 20.73 7.39 -11.56
N GLU A 282 19.79 6.72 -10.91
CA GLU A 282 18.47 6.46 -11.50
C GLU A 282 17.75 7.79 -11.79
N LEU A 283 17.75 8.73 -10.83
CA LEU A 283 17.13 10.04 -11.01
C LEU A 283 17.76 10.85 -12.15
N GLN A 284 19.08 10.73 -12.35
CA GLN A 284 19.76 11.31 -13.51
C GLN A 284 19.33 10.65 -14.82
N GLY A 285 19.19 9.32 -14.83
CA GLY A 285 18.68 8.57 -15.96
C GLY A 285 17.25 8.94 -16.35
N ILE A 286 16.37 9.10 -15.36
CA ILE A 286 14.98 9.55 -15.54
C ILE A 286 14.95 10.95 -16.15
N LYS A 287 15.68 11.91 -15.58
CA LYS A 287 15.77 13.28 -16.10
C LYS A 287 16.29 13.33 -17.53
N ALA A 288 17.32 12.55 -17.84
CA ALA A 288 17.84 12.45 -19.20
C ALA A 288 16.78 11.91 -20.17
N ARG A 289 15.97 10.94 -19.75
CA ARG A 289 14.87 10.39 -20.55
C ARG A 289 13.74 11.40 -20.76
N GLU A 290 13.34 12.13 -19.71
CA GLU A 290 12.35 13.21 -19.81
C GLU A 290 12.80 14.34 -20.76
N GLU A 291 14.08 14.70 -20.73
CA GLU A 291 14.66 15.69 -21.66
C GLU A 291 14.61 15.20 -23.12
N ILE A 292 14.91 13.92 -23.34
CA ILE A 292 14.80 13.27 -24.65
C ILE A 292 13.34 13.29 -25.13
N ASP A 293 12.39 12.87 -24.30
CA ASP A 293 10.96 12.83 -24.66
C ASP A 293 10.43 14.24 -24.96
N LYS A 294 10.85 15.25 -24.19
CA LYS A 294 10.51 16.66 -24.43
C LYS A 294 11.09 17.16 -25.75
N TYR A 295 12.32 16.77 -26.11
CA TYR A 295 12.92 17.10 -27.40
C TYR A 295 12.10 16.53 -28.56
N TYR A 296 11.69 15.25 -28.48
CA TYR A 296 10.92 14.59 -29.54
C TYR A 296 9.50 15.16 -29.68
N LYS A 297 8.77 15.40 -28.57
CA LYS A 297 7.46 16.07 -28.59
C LYS A 297 7.53 17.45 -29.27
N ASN A 298 8.55 18.25 -28.96
CA ASN A 298 8.73 19.57 -29.57
C ASN A 298 9.08 19.50 -31.07
N LYS A 299 9.75 18.43 -31.49
CA LYS A 299 10.09 18.20 -32.90
C LYS A 299 8.85 17.79 -33.70
N GLU A 300 8.00 16.91 -33.17
CA GLU A 300 6.74 16.53 -33.81
C GLU A 300 5.78 17.71 -33.98
N MET A 301 5.68 18.61 -32.99
CA MET A 301 4.86 19.82 -33.14
C MET A 301 5.34 20.76 -34.25
N LYS A 302 6.66 20.81 -34.54
CA LYS A 302 7.22 21.62 -35.64
C LYS A 302 7.04 21.01 -37.03
N TYR A 303 6.72 19.72 -37.14
CA TYR A 303 6.44 19.06 -38.42
C TYR A 303 4.95 19.06 -38.78
N ASN A 304 4.08 19.41 -37.82
CA ASN A 304 2.63 19.47 -37.98
C ASN A 304 2.09 20.93 -38.12
N GLU A 305 2.99 21.92 -38.21
CA GLU A 305 2.72 23.33 -38.60
C GLU A 305 3.09 23.56 -40.07
#